data_AF-A0A2U3F0C3-F1
#
_entry.id   AF-A0A2U3F0C3-F1
#
_cell.length_a   1.000
_cell.length_b   1.000
_cell.length_c   1.000
_cell.angle_alpha   90.00
_cell.angle_beta   90.00
_cell.angle_gamma   90.00
#
_symmetry.space_group_name_H-M   'P 1'
#
loop_
_entity.id
_entity.type
_entity.pdbx_description
1 polymer ?
#
loop_
_entity_poly.entity_id
_entity_poly.type
_entity_poly.pdbx_seq_one_letter_code
_entity_poly.pdbx_strand_id
1 'polypeptide(L)'
;MIRPRTLRPAFLPLALGGALLGVATCGYADDSPAAQTTSPDILLGPLFNDVQSAKLFPDQKTFADAVPKSDPLMILADYRMQHTQSSFDLRHFVEMNFTLPAEGEKYVPPAGQSLREHIDDLWPVLTRTTDKASNKWDSLLPLPKPYVVPGGRFREVYYWDSYFTMLGLAESEHWDKISDMVDNFAYEIDTFGHIPNGNRSYYLSRSQPPFFSMMVELLATHDSDALKKYRPQMEKEYAYWMDGVDALQPGQANKRVVKLDDGAILNRYWDDRDTPRPESWLDDVNTAKSNPNRPATEIYRDLRSAAASGWDFSSRWMDDPQKLGTIRTTSIVPVDLNALMFKMEKLLARASQESGDAASASKYEALATARQKAIESHLWNDKEGWYADYDLKSKKVRNQLTAAALFPLYVKAAAQDRADKVAAATSSHLLKPGGIATTTVNSGQQWDAPNGWAPLQWVAAEGLQNYGQEKVSMDVTWRFLKNVQHTYDREKKLVEKYDVSTTGTGGGGGEYPLQDGFGWSNGVTLKMLDRVCPKAKPCDSVPENQPAANDEAAPVKAAAQ
;
A
#
# COMPACT_ATOMS: atom_id res chain seq x y z
N MET A 1 21.20 60.96 -60.13
CA MET A 1 21.02 60.80 -61.59
C MET A 1 20.01 59.68 -61.87
N ILE A 2 18.88 60.10 -62.43
CA ILE A 2 17.86 59.47 -63.30
C ILE A 2 17.99 57.97 -63.71
N ARG A 3 16.99 57.15 -63.27
CA ARG A 3 16.13 56.08 -63.95
C ARG A 3 16.77 54.90 -64.76
N PRO A 4 16.02 53.86 -65.26
CA PRO A 4 15.10 52.87 -64.62
C PRO A 4 15.15 51.41 -65.25
N ARG A 5 14.34 50.48 -64.70
CA ARG A 5 13.59 49.30 -65.29
C ARG A 5 14.19 48.34 -66.35
N THR A 6 13.92 47.03 -66.17
CA THR A 6 13.36 46.09 -67.20
C THR A 6 12.82 44.75 -66.61
N LEU A 7 11.98 44.05 -67.40
CA LEU A 7 11.00 43.00 -67.09
C LEU A 7 11.44 41.54 -67.42
N ARG A 8 10.87 40.55 -66.67
CA ARG A 8 10.37 39.16 -67.01
C ARG A 8 11.33 38.16 -67.75
N PRO A 9 11.09 36.82 -67.85
CA PRO A 9 9.84 36.02 -67.72
C PRO A 9 9.94 34.65 -66.97
N ALA A 10 8.84 33.89 -67.01
CA ALA A 10 8.57 32.59 -66.38
C ALA A 10 9.08 31.37 -67.17
N PHE A 11 9.37 30.25 -66.49
CA PHE A 11 9.37 28.88 -67.06
C PHE A 11 9.12 27.80 -65.98
N LEU A 12 8.21 26.87 -66.28
CA LEU A 12 8.09 25.53 -65.65
C LEU A 12 9.33 24.68 -65.99
N PRO A 13 9.62 23.63 -65.19
CA PRO A 13 9.65 22.32 -65.84
C PRO A 13 9.07 21.14 -65.03
N LEU A 14 8.72 20.13 -65.83
CA LEU A 14 8.28 18.78 -65.53
C LEU A 14 9.33 17.92 -64.79
N ALA A 15 8.79 16.86 -64.19
CA ALA A 15 9.43 15.78 -63.45
C ALA A 15 10.46 14.94 -64.24
N LEU A 16 11.41 14.36 -63.50
CA LEU A 16 12.03 13.08 -63.82
C LEU A 16 12.05 12.21 -62.55
N GLY A 17 11.55 10.98 -62.69
CA GLY A 17 11.39 10.02 -61.60
C GLY A 17 12.70 9.36 -61.16
N GLY A 18 12.71 8.96 -59.90
CA GLY A 18 13.64 8.00 -59.32
C GLY A 18 12.85 7.05 -58.44
N ALA A 19 12.80 5.78 -58.84
CA ALA A 19 12.16 4.71 -58.08
C ALA A 19 13.03 4.36 -56.86
N LEU A 20 12.45 4.44 -55.66
CA LEU A 20 12.98 3.86 -54.43
C LEU A 20 11.98 2.83 -53.93
N LEU A 21 12.38 1.55 -54.02
CA LEU A 21 11.68 0.41 -53.44
C LEU A 21 11.69 0.54 -51.92
N GLY A 22 10.57 1.00 -51.35
CA GLY A 22 10.29 0.91 -49.92
C GLY A 22 9.83 -0.49 -49.57
N VAL A 23 10.65 -1.25 -48.87
CA VAL A 23 10.23 -2.48 -48.19
C VAL A 23 9.36 -2.04 -47.00
N ALA A 24 8.04 -2.14 -47.16
CA ALA A 24 7.12 -2.03 -46.05
C ALA A 24 7.22 -3.29 -45.20
N THR A 25 7.95 -3.23 -44.10
CA THR A 25 7.78 -4.17 -43.00
C THR A 25 6.41 -3.91 -42.41
N CYS A 26 5.43 -4.75 -42.74
CA CYS A 26 4.21 -4.90 -41.95
C CYS A 26 4.63 -5.40 -40.56
N GLY A 27 4.85 -4.49 -39.62
CA GLY A 27 4.81 -4.83 -38.22
C GLY A 27 3.39 -5.25 -37.89
N TYR A 28 3.20 -6.51 -37.53
CA TYR A 28 2.03 -6.91 -36.77
C TYR A 28 2.07 -6.12 -35.47
N ALA A 29 1.29 -5.05 -35.37
CA ALA A 29 0.90 -4.53 -34.08
C ALA A 29 0.01 -5.60 -33.46
N ASP A 30 0.46 -6.20 -32.35
CA ASP A 30 -0.42 -6.96 -31.48
C ASP A 30 -1.50 -5.99 -31.00
N ASP A 31 -2.68 -6.07 -31.62
CA ASP A 31 -3.92 -5.40 -31.21
C ASP A 31 -4.42 -6.08 -29.92
N SER A 32 -3.64 -5.97 -28.85
CA SER A 32 -4.12 -6.26 -27.50
C SER A 32 -4.99 -5.09 -27.07
N PRO A 33 -6.28 -5.30 -26.75
CA PRO A 33 -7.14 -4.20 -26.35
C PRO A 33 -6.53 -3.51 -25.11
N ALA A 34 -6.21 -2.22 -25.25
CA ALA A 34 -5.75 -1.41 -24.12
C ALA A 34 -6.77 -1.52 -22.98
N ALA A 35 -6.29 -1.84 -21.77
CA ALA A 35 -7.15 -1.96 -20.60
C ALA A 35 -7.87 -0.63 -20.31
N GLN A 36 -9.18 -0.69 -20.03
CA GLN A 36 -9.95 0.49 -19.68
C GLN A 36 -9.57 0.96 -18.27
N THR A 37 -9.10 2.20 -18.15
CA THR A 37 -8.67 2.79 -16.86
C THR A 37 -9.78 3.56 -16.15
N THR A 38 -10.97 3.67 -16.74
CA THR A 38 -12.11 4.36 -16.12
C THR A 38 -12.70 3.52 -15.00
N SER A 39 -12.91 4.13 -13.84
CA SER A 39 -13.51 3.47 -12.68
C SER A 39 -14.96 3.04 -12.94
N PRO A 40 -15.46 1.96 -12.30
CA PRO A 40 -16.81 1.42 -12.56
C PRO A 40 -17.94 2.42 -12.35
N ASP A 41 -17.82 3.31 -11.36
CA ASP A 41 -18.83 4.32 -11.06
C ASP A 41 -18.98 5.37 -12.16
N ILE A 42 -17.92 5.63 -12.94
CA ILE A 42 -17.96 6.50 -14.11
C ILE A 42 -18.37 5.70 -15.35
N LEU A 43 -17.81 4.50 -15.53
CA LEU A 43 -18.06 3.64 -16.68
C LEU A 43 -19.53 3.20 -16.78
N LEU A 44 -20.15 2.90 -15.63
CA LEU A 44 -21.51 2.39 -15.51
C LEU A 44 -22.47 3.42 -14.89
N GLY A 45 -21.99 4.63 -14.56
CA GLY A 45 -22.81 5.79 -14.18
C GLY A 45 -23.99 5.48 -13.25
N PRO A 46 -25.24 5.87 -13.61
CA PRO A 46 -26.42 5.62 -12.78
C PRO A 46 -26.67 4.15 -12.44
N LEU A 47 -26.40 3.22 -13.37
CA LEU A 47 -26.57 1.79 -13.12
C LEU A 47 -25.68 1.32 -11.96
N PHE A 48 -24.44 1.82 -11.88
CA PHE A 48 -23.55 1.50 -10.77
C PHE A 48 -24.13 1.93 -9.42
N ASN A 49 -24.58 3.18 -9.35
CA ASN A 49 -25.19 3.72 -8.14
C ASN A 49 -26.40 2.89 -7.71
N ASP A 50 -27.26 2.50 -8.65
CA ASP A 50 -28.52 1.84 -8.37
C ASP A 50 -28.29 0.39 -7.91
N VAL A 51 -27.34 -0.32 -8.52
CA VAL A 51 -26.93 -1.67 -8.07
C VAL A 51 -26.32 -1.64 -6.66
N GLN A 52 -25.41 -0.70 -6.40
CA GLN A 52 -24.80 -0.56 -5.07
C GLN A 52 -25.84 -0.17 -4.01
N SER A 53 -26.77 0.74 -4.34
CA SER A 53 -27.82 1.20 -3.43
C SER A 53 -28.86 0.13 -3.13
N ALA A 54 -29.15 -0.75 -4.10
CA ALA A 54 -30.07 -1.87 -3.94
C ALA A 54 -29.50 -3.00 -3.06
N LYS A 55 -28.21 -2.96 -2.70
CA LYS A 55 -27.53 -4.01 -1.91
C LYS A 55 -27.76 -5.42 -2.47
N LEU A 56 -27.66 -5.56 -3.80
CA LEU A 56 -27.86 -6.86 -4.46
C LEU A 56 -26.82 -7.90 -4.02
N PHE A 57 -25.64 -7.45 -3.58
CA PHE A 57 -24.57 -8.28 -3.06
C PHE A 57 -24.20 -7.83 -1.65
N PRO A 58 -23.81 -8.77 -0.76
CA PRO A 58 -23.48 -8.43 0.63
C PRO A 58 -22.18 -7.62 0.75
N ASP A 59 -21.24 -7.77 -0.18
CA ASP A 59 -20.01 -6.98 -0.28
C ASP A 59 -20.09 -6.06 -1.48
N GLN A 60 -19.91 -4.75 -1.24
CA GLN A 60 -19.97 -3.72 -2.28
C GLN A 60 -18.86 -3.85 -3.33
N LYS A 61 -17.74 -4.49 -2.99
CA LYS A 61 -16.65 -4.79 -3.93
C LYS A 61 -17.04 -5.83 -4.98
N THR A 62 -18.05 -6.68 -4.71
CA THR A 62 -18.50 -7.69 -5.68
C THR A 62 -18.93 -7.07 -7.01
N PHE A 63 -19.65 -5.94 -6.98
CA PHE A 63 -20.07 -5.26 -8.21
C PHE A 63 -19.02 -4.29 -8.76
N ALA A 64 -18.13 -3.77 -7.91
CA ALA A 64 -16.95 -3.03 -8.39
C ALA A 64 -15.99 -3.91 -9.21
N ASP A 65 -16.00 -5.23 -8.94
CA ASP A 65 -15.23 -6.25 -9.65
C ASP A 65 -16.02 -6.97 -10.75
N ALA A 66 -17.27 -6.57 -11.00
CA ALA A 66 -18.10 -7.18 -12.04
C ALA A 66 -17.62 -6.75 -13.44
N VAL A 67 -17.57 -7.72 -14.35
CA VAL A 67 -17.09 -7.51 -15.72
C VAL A 67 -18.28 -7.38 -16.67
N PRO A 68 -18.45 -6.25 -17.39
CA PRO A 68 -19.46 -6.12 -18.43
C PRO A 68 -19.30 -7.19 -19.52
N LYS A 69 -20.40 -7.87 -19.90
CA LYS A 69 -20.41 -8.86 -21.00
C LYS A 69 -20.48 -8.22 -22.38
N SER A 70 -20.86 -6.94 -22.46
CA SER A 70 -20.97 -6.16 -23.69
C SER A 70 -20.63 -4.69 -23.41
N ASP A 71 -20.69 -3.84 -24.44
CA ASP A 71 -20.31 -2.43 -24.33
C ASP A 71 -21.13 -1.72 -23.23
N PRO A 72 -20.47 -1.10 -22.22
CA PRO A 72 -21.16 -0.36 -21.17
C PRO A 72 -22.16 0.67 -21.69
N LEU A 73 -21.91 1.31 -22.84
CA LEU A 73 -22.86 2.24 -23.44
C LEU A 73 -24.15 1.55 -23.91
N MET A 74 -24.06 0.32 -24.43
CA MET A 74 -25.22 -0.49 -24.78
C MET A 74 -25.99 -0.94 -23.54
N ILE A 75 -25.28 -1.46 -22.53
CA ILE A 75 -25.89 -1.87 -21.25
C ILE A 75 -26.62 -0.67 -20.61
N LEU A 76 -26.03 0.52 -20.64
CA LEU A 76 -26.65 1.73 -20.10
C LEU A 76 -27.87 2.19 -20.91
N ALA A 77 -27.84 2.06 -22.23
CA ALA A 77 -29.00 2.35 -23.07
C ALA A 77 -30.16 1.39 -22.76
N ASP A 78 -29.88 0.09 -22.66
CA ASP A 78 -30.85 -0.94 -22.32
C ASP A 78 -31.42 -0.73 -20.91
N TYR A 79 -30.56 -0.41 -19.94
CA TYR A 79 -30.98 -0.07 -18.58
C TYR A 79 -31.93 1.12 -18.56
N ARG A 80 -31.61 2.20 -19.26
CA ARG A 80 -32.47 3.39 -19.35
C ARG A 80 -33.85 3.07 -19.92
N MET A 81 -33.93 2.17 -20.91
CA MET A 81 -35.21 1.75 -21.50
C MET A 81 -36.04 0.86 -20.57
N GLN A 82 -35.40 0.06 -19.72
CA GLN A 82 -36.06 -0.98 -18.92
C GLN A 82 -36.35 -0.55 -17.47
N HIS A 83 -35.50 0.27 -16.84
CA HIS A 83 -35.54 0.49 -15.39
C HIS A 83 -36.82 1.14 -14.84
N THR A 84 -37.60 1.83 -15.67
CA THR A 84 -38.90 2.41 -15.28
C THR A 84 -40.09 1.49 -15.58
N GLN A 85 -39.87 0.33 -16.19
CA GLN A 85 -40.94 -0.62 -16.52
C GLN A 85 -41.35 -1.42 -15.28
N SER A 86 -42.65 -1.67 -15.13
CA SER A 86 -43.20 -2.36 -13.94
C SER A 86 -42.68 -3.80 -13.77
N SER A 87 -42.22 -4.44 -14.85
CA SER A 87 -41.68 -5.79 -14.85
C SER A 87 -40.15 -5.86 -14.68
N PHE A 88 -39.48 -4.73 -14.48
CA PHE A 88 -38.03 -4.68 -14.39
C PHE A 88 -37.52 -5.28 -13.06
N ASP A 89 -36.57 -6.20 -13.18
CA ASP A 89 -35.83 -6.76 -12.04
C ASP A 89 -34.34 -6.46 -12.19
N LEU A 90 -33.80 -5.66 -11.27
CA LEU A 90 -32.41 -5.20 -11.34
C LEU A 90 -31.42 -6.36 -11.18
N ARG A 91 -31.74 -7.37 -10.36
CA ARG A 91 -30.86 -8.52 -10.15
C ARG A 91 -30.71 -9.33 -11.43
N HIS A 92 -31.83 -9.68 -12.08
CA HIS A 92 -31.83 -10.38 -13.35
C HIS A 92 -31.11 -9.57 -14.44
N PHE A 93 -31.32 -8.25 -14.48
CA PHE A 93 -30.59 -7.38 -15.40
C PHE A 93 -29.07 -7.45 -15.20
N VAL A 94 -28.61 -7.43 -13.94
CA VAL A 94 -27.19 -7.57 -13.61
C VAL A 94 -26.65 -8.94 -14.02
N GLU A 95 -27.33 -10.03 -13.68
CA GLU A 95 -26.92 -11.40 -14.00
C GLU A 95 -26.82 -11.64 -15.52
N MET A 96 -27.70 -11.01 -16.30
CA MET A 96 -27.68 -11.09 -17.75
C MET A 96 -26.52 -10.31 -18.36
N ASN A 97 -26.17 -9.13 -17.83
CA ASN A 97 -25.22 -8.20 -18.45
C ASN A 97 -23.79 -8.24 -17.88
N PHE A 98 -23.58 -8.88 -16.72
CA PHE A 98 -22.29 -8.87 -16.04
C PHE A 98 -21.84 -10.28 -15.64
N THR A 99 -20.53 -10.51 -15.71
CA THR A 99 -19.88 -11.66 -15.09
C THR A 99 -19.40 -11.23 -13.71
N LEU A 100 -19.98 -11.82 -12.68
CA LEU A 100 -19.59 -11.57 -11.29
C LEU A 100 -18.35 -12.37 -10.91
N PRO A 101 -17.53 -11.87 -9.98
CA PRO A 101 -16.29 -12.53 -9.64
C PRO A 101 -16.57 -13.84 -8.86
N ALA A 102 -16.03 -14.96 -9.32
CA ALA A 102 -16.29 -16.29 -8.75
C ALA A 102 -15.85 -16.42 -7.28
N GLU A 103 -16.52 -17.23 -6.48
CA GLU A 103 -15.99 -17.61 -5.16
C GLU A 103 -14.70 -18.43 -5.35
N GLY A 104 -13.63 -18.06 -4.65
CA GLY A 104 -12.38 -18.81 -4.70
C GLY A 104 -12.54 -20.19 -4.05
N GLU A 105 -11.78 -21.18 -4.53
CA GLU A 105 -11.73 -22.49 -3.90
C GLU A 105 -11.21 -22.36 -2.46
N LYS A 106 -11.89 -23.02 -1.52
CA LYS A 106 -11.44 -23.07 -0.13
C LYS A 106 -10.25 -24.02 -0.04
N TYR A 107 -9.07 -23.47 0.25
CA TYR A 107 -7.92 -24.29 0.58
C TYR A 107 -8.08 -24.86 1.99
N VAL A 108 -7.96 -26.18 2.12
CA VAL A 108 -7.96 -26.88 3.41
C VAL A 108 -6.60 -27.56 3.55
N PRO A 109 -5.80 -27.20 4.58
CA PRO A 109 -4.50 -27.83 4.76
C PRO A 109 -4.64 -29.33 5.09
N PRO A 110 -3.70 -30.17 4.63
CA PRO A 110 -3.61 -31.56 5.06
C PRO A 110 -3.55 -31.72 6.59
N ALA A 111 -4.08 -32.82 7.09
CA ALA A 111 -4.05 -33.12 8.53
C ALA A 111 -2.60 -33.21 9.04
N GLY A 112 -2.27 -32.44 10.07
CA GLY A 112 -0.94 -32.43 10.68
C GLY A 112 0.09 -31.54 9.99
N GLN A 113 -0.29 -30.78 8.93
CA GLN A 113 0.60 -29.82 8.29
C GLN A 113 1.07 -28.76 9.29
N SER A 114 2.38 -28.52 9.34
CA SER A 114 2.98 -27.49 10.19
C SER A 114 2.64 -26.08 9.71
N LEU A 115 2.90 -25.07 10.54
CA LEU A 115 2.65 -23.67 10.20
C LEU A 115 3.49 -23.21 8.98
N ARG A 116 4.77 -23.58 8.93
CA ARG A 116 5.67 -23.21 7.83
C ARG A 116 5.25 -23.89 6.52
N GLU A 117 5.04 -25.19 6.53
CA GLU A 117 4.61 -25.95 5.34
C GLU A 117 3.29 -25.40 4.79
N HIS A 118 2.35 -25.04 5.66
CA HIS A 118 1.08 -24.42 5.25
C HIS A 118 1.29 -23.09 4.53
N ILE A 119 2.20 -22.25 5.02
CA ILE A 119 2.52 -20.97 4.39
C ILE A 119 3.17 -21.20 3.01
N ASP A 120 4.13 -22.11 2.92
CA ASP A 120 4.82 -22.40 1.66
C ASP A 120 3.85 -22.94 0.58
N ASP A 121 2.93 -23.83 0.98
CA ASP A 121 1.89 -24.38 0.09
C ASP A 121 0.84 -23.34 -0.34
N LEU A 122 0.70 -22.24 0.40
CA LEU A 122 -0.24 -21.17 0.05
C LEU A 122 0.28 -20.21 -1.01
N TRP A 123 1.60 -20.12 -1.25
CA TRP A 123 2.11 -19.18 -2.26
C TRP A 123 1.54 -19.40 -3.67
N PRO A 124 1.46 -20.63 -4.20
CA PRO A 124 0.78 -20.89 -5.47
C PRO A 124 -0.72 -20.56 -5.41
N VAL A 125 -1.39 -20.85 -4.30
CA VAL A 125 -2.83 -20.58 -4.10
C VAL A 125 -3.13 -19.07 -4.12
N LEU A 126 -2.21 -18.25 -3.62
CA LEU A 126 -2.30 -16.80 -3.59
C LEU A 126 -1.71 -16.13 -4.85
N THR A 127 -1.07 -16.88 -5.74
CA THR A 127 -0.52 -16.33 -6.99
C THR A 127 -1.62 -16.14 -8.03
N ARG A 128 -1.60 -14.99 -8.71
CA ARG A 128 -2.45 -14.68 -9.87
C ARG A 128 -1.58 -14.28 -11.05
N THR A 129 -2.11 -14.50 -12.24
CA THR A 129 -1.51 -14.05 -13.51
C THR A 129 -2.59 -13.38 -14.34
N THR A 130 -2.36 -12.12 -14.69
CA THR A 130 -3.25 -11.32 -15.55
C THR A 130 -2.41 -10.46 -16.47
N ASP A 131 -1.61 -11.10 -17.32
CA ASP A 131 -0.73 -10.48 -18.32
C ASP A 131 -1.50 -9.74 -19.42
N LYS A 132 -2.78 -10.09 -19.59
CA LYS A 132 -3.73 -9.42 -20.48
C LYS A 132 -5.02 -9.14 -19.74
N ALA A 133 -5.70 -8.07 -20.13
CA ALA A 133 -7.06 -7.81 -19.67
C ALA A 133 -7.95 -8.99 -20.09
N SER A 134 -8.57 -9.66 -19.11
CA SER A 134 -9.46 -10.80 -19.35
C SER A 134 -10.67 -10.40 -20.23
N ASN A 135 -11.06 -9.14 -20.11
CA ASN A 135 -12.10 -8.45 -20.85
C ASN A 135 -11.72 -6.96 -20.93
N LYS A 136 -12.08 -6.29 -22.04
CA LYS A 136 -11.80 -4.87 -22.29
C LYS A 136 -12.30 -3.93 -21.18
N TRP A 137 -13.39 -4.29 -20.49
CA TRP A 137 -14.05 -3.47 -19.48
C TRP A 137 -13.89 -4.00 -18.05
N ASP A 138 -13.00 -4.98 -17.85
CA ASP A 138 -12.65 -5.43 -16.50
C ASP A 138 -12.05 -4.25 -15.71
N SER A 139 -12.40 -4.17 -14.42
CA SER A 139 -11.76 -3.21 -13.53
C SER A 139 -10.35 -3.65 -13.15
N LEU A 140 -10.00 -4.93 -13.29
CA LEU A 140 -8.64 -5.45 -13.05
C LEU A 140 -7.68 -4.97 -14.13
N LEU A 141 -6.60 -4.33 -13.71
CA LEU A 141 -5.55 -3.80 -14.57
C LEU A 141 -4.50 -4.89 -14.84
N PRO A 142 -4.06 -5.07 -16.09
CA PRO A 142 -3.09 -6.10 -16.42
C PRO A 142 -1.72 -5.81 -15.81
N LEU A 143 -0.99 -6.87 -15.46
CA LEU A 143 0.37 -6.81 -14.94
C LEU A 143 1.25 -7.80 -15.71
N PRO A 144 2.47 -7.40 -16.14
CA PRO A 144 3.30 -8.20 -17.05
C PRO A 144 3.78 -9.52 -16.46
N LYS A 145 3.78 -9.68 -15.14
CA LYS A 145 4.28 -10.85 -14.42
C LYS A 145 3.25 -11.40 -13.42
N PRO A 146 3.36 -12.67 -13.01
CA PRO A 146 2.59 -13.18 -11.88
C PRO A 146 2.82 -12.37 -10.59
N TYR A 147 1.84 -12.35 -9.71
CA TYR A 147 1.90 -11.63 -8.44
C TYR A 147 1.13 -12.37 -7.34
N VAL A 148 1.51 -12.14 -6.09
CA VAL A 148 0.82 -12.70 -4.92
C VAL A 148 -0.23 -11.71 -4.42
N VAL A 149 -1.47 -12.17 -4.25
CA VAL A 149 -2.55 -11.38 -3.65
C VAL A 149 -2.65 -11.64 -2.14
N PRO A 150 -3.27 -10.73 -1.36
CA PRO A 150 -3.40 -10.95 0.08
C PRO A 150 -4.24 -12.19 0.44
N GLY A 151 -5.42 -12.37 -0.19
CA GLY A 151 -6.33 -13.49 0.08
C GLY A 151 -7.79 -13.06 0.28
N GLY A 152 -8.72 -14.01 0.14
CA GLY A 152 -10.16 -13.77 0.30
C GLY A 152 -10.74 -12.79 -0.74
N ARG A 153 -11.37 -11.70 -0.28
CA ARG A 153 -11.95 -10.64 -1.12
C ARG A 153 -10.90 -9.81 -1.88
N PHE A 154 -9.65 -9.85 -1.44
CA PHE A 154 -8.52 -9.15 -2.05
C PHE A 154 -7.93 -10.01 -3.16
N ARG A 155 -8.43 -9.78 -4.37
CA ARG A 155 -8.17 -10.61 -5.57
C ARG A 155 -7.25 -9.92 -6.58
N GLU A 156 -6.67 -8.81 -6.15
CA GLU A 156 -5.73 -7.94 -6.87
C GLU A 156 -4.47 -7.80 -6.02
N VAL A 157 -3.35 -7.41 -6.62
CA VAL A 157 -2.15 -7.06 -5.87
C VAL A 157 -2.44 -5.81 -5.04
N TYR A 158 -1.88 -5.73 -3.84
CA TYR A 158 -1.88 -4.52 -3.01
C TYR A 158 -0.45 -4.06 -2.78
N TYR A 159 -0.23 -2.75 -2.80
CA TYR A 159 1.11 -2.18 -2.82
C TYR A 159 1.91 -2.51 -1.55
N TRP A 160 1.53 -2.01 -0.39
CA TRP A 160 2.36 -2.19 0.80
C TRP A 160 2.33 -3.63 1.36
N ASP A 161 1.21 -4.35 1.22
CA ASP A 161 1.07 -5.78 1.56
C ASP A 161 2.14 -6.62 0.89
N SER A 162 2.45 -6.27 -0.35
CA SER A 162 3.42 -6.98 -1.18
C SER A 162 4.82 -6.94 -0.60
N TYR A 163 5.24 -5.85 0.06
CA TYR A 163 6.57 -5.81 0.68
C TYR A 163 6.68 -6.85 1.79
N PHE A 164 5.69 -6.93 2.67
CA PHE A 164 5.67 -7.89 3.77
C PHE A 164 5.49 -9.32 3.28
N THR A 165 4.78 -9.52 2.18
CA THR A 165 4.68 -10.81 1.49
C THR A 165 6.04 -11.22 0.89
N MET A 166 6.73 -10.29 0.22
CA MET A 166 8.05 -10.51 -0.39
C MET A 166 9.13 -10.87 0.65
N LEU A 167 9.02 -10.36 1.88
CA LEU A 167 9.89 -10.80 2.98
C LEU A 167 9.74 -12.31 3.26
N GLY A 168 8.51 -12.84 3.18
CA GLY A 168 8.24 -14.27 3.30
C GLY A 168 8.75 -15.06 2.11
N LEU A 169 8.46 -14.58 0.90
CA LEU A 169 8.96 -15.19 -0.34
C LEU A 169 10.49 -15.29 -0.33
N ALA A 170 11.19 -14.32 0.26
CA ALA A 170 12.65 -14.33 0.37
C ALA A 170 13.15 -15.44 1.31
N GLU A 171 12.46 -15.68 2.43
CA GLU A 171 12.79 -16.80 3.34
C GLU A 171 12.49 -18.16 2.70
N SER A 172 11.42 -18.26 1.91
CA SER A 172 11.10 -19.47 1.14
C SER A 172 11.89 -19.59 -0.18
N GLU A 173 12.95 -18.80 -0.37
CA GLU A 173 13.83 -18.79 -1.56
C GLU A 173 13.14 -18.50 -2.91
N HIS A 174 11.95 -17.91 -2.91
CA HIS A 174 11.18 -17.52 -4.10
C HIS A 174 11.62 -16.15 -4.67
N TRP A 175 12.91 -15.99 -4.94
CA TRP A 175 13.49 -14.75 -5.49
C TRP A 175 12.99 -14.41 -6.90
N ASP A 176 12.58 -15.42 -7.67
CA ASP A 176 11.90 -15.26 -8.95
C ASP A 176 10.61 -14.45 -8.80
N LYS A 177 9.77 -14.78 -7.81
CA LYS A 177 8.52 -14.07 -7.52
C LYS A 177 8.75 -12.65 -7.03
N ILE A 178 9.80 -12.44 -6.23
CA ILE A 178 10.21 -11.11 -5.78
C ILE A 178 10.59 -10.25 -7.00
N SER A 179 11.40 -10.77 -7.91
CA SER A 179 11.77 -10.07 -9.14
C SER A 179 10.52 -9.74 -9.99
N ASP A 180 9.62 -10.70 -10.16
CA ASP A 180 8.36 -10.52 -10.90
C ASP A 180 7.49 -9.41 -10.29
N MET A 181 7.36 -9.36 -8.97
CA MET A 181 6.60 -8.33 -8.28
C MET A 181 7.26 -6.94 -8.37
N VAL A 182 8.59 -6.85 -8.29
CA VAL A 182 9.29 -5.56 -8.51
C VAL A 182 9.13 -5.09 -9.96
N ASP A 183 9.23 -5.98 -10.94
CA ASP A 183 8.97 -5.66 -12.35
C ASP A 183 7.51 -5.18 -12.55
N ASN A 184 6.54 -5.80 -11.89
CA ASN A 184 5.13 -5.35 -11.92
C ASN A 184 4.94 -3.95 -11.34
N PHE A 185 5.52 -3.65 -10.18
CA PHE A 185 5.42 -2.30 -9.59
C PHE A 185 6.16 -1.25 -10.40
N ALA A 186 7.31 -1.60 -10.98
CA ALA A 186 8.00 -0.74 -11.94
C ALA A 186 7.12 -0.43 -13.16
N TYR A 187 6.42 -1.44 -13.69
CA TYR A 187 5.46 -1.28 -14.77
C TYR A 187 4.29 -0.35 -14.39
N GLU A 188 3.73 -0.47 -13.18
CA GLU A 188 2.66 0.41 -12.71
C GLU A 188 3.14 1.86 -12.58
N ILE A 189 4.33 2.09 -12.02
CA ILE A 189 4.98 3.40 -11.97
C ILE A 189 5.12 3.99 -13.38
N ASP A 190 5.58 3.18 -14.33
CA ASP A 190 5.79 3.65 -15.69
C ASP A 190 4.49 3.95 -16.44
N THR A 191 3.45 3.16 -16.19
CA THR A 191 2.16 3.23 -16.88
C THR A 191 1.22 4.27 -16.28
N PHE A 192 1.14 4.37 -14.95
CA PHE A 192 0.17 5.19 -14.23
C PHE A 192 0.82 6.38 -13.49
N GLY A 193 2.14 6.49 -13.54
CA GLY A 193 2.92 7.53 -12.85
C GLY A 193 3.11 7.29 -11.36
N HIS A 194 2.50 6.23 -10.80
CA HIS A 194 2.60 5.80 -9.41
C HIS A 194 2.10 4.36 -9.28
N ILE A 195 2.37 3.74 -8.14
CA ILE A 195 1.77 2.44 -7.79
C ILE A 195 0.37 2.72 -7.20
N PRO A 196 -0.72 2.26 -7.83
CA PRO A 196 -2.06 2.39 -7.26
C PRO A 196 -2.19 1.56 -5.98
N ASN A 197 -3.21 1.82 -5.16
CA ASN A 197 -3.49 1.03 -3.95
C ASN A 197 -3.50 -0.48 -4.22
N GLY A 198 -4.10 -0.87 -5.34
CA GLY A 198 -3.94 -2.17 -5.98
C GLY A 198 -4.25 -2.08 -7.47
N ASN A 199 -4.04 -3.15 -8.24
CA ASN A 199 -4.19 -3.13 -9.70
C ASN A 199 -5.67 -3.14 -10.18
N ARG A 200 -6.49 -2.21 -9.69
CA ARG A 200 -7.89 -1.99 -10.10
C ARG A 200 -8.10 -0.55 -10.58
N SER A 201 -8.96 -0.34 -11.57
CA SER A 201 -9.25 0.98 -12.14
C SER A 201 -9.78 1.98 -11.10
N TYR A 202 -10.55 1.51 -10.12
CA TYR A 202 -11.05 2.34 -9.01
C TYR A 202 -9.98 2.72 -7.97
N TYR A 203 -8.78 2.15 -8.06
CA TYR A 203 -7.63 2.48 -7.22
C TYR A 203 -6.63 3.45 -7.88
N LEU A 204 -6.73 3.72 -9.18
CA LEU A 204 -5.85 4.67 -9.89
C LEU A 204 -5.87 6.11 -9.34
N SER A 205 -6.83 6.45 -8.48
CA SER A 205 -6.90 7.76 -7.84
C SER A 205 -5.96 7.92 -6.63
N ARG A 206 -5.33 6.85 -6.14
CA ARG A 206 -4.48 6.87 -4.95
C ARG A 206 -3.43 5.76 -4.94
N SER A 207 -2.36 6.01 -4.21
CA SER A 207 -1.36 5.00 -3.86
C SER A 207 -1.68 4.31 -2.52
N GLN A 208 -0.65 3.77 -1.89
CA GLN A 208 -0.59 3.19 -0.55
C GLN A 208 0.74 3.58 0.13
N PRO A 209 1.05 3.17 1.37
CA PRO A 209 2.35 3.44 1.99
C PRO A 209 3.53 3.04 1.07
N PRO A 210 4.51 3.93 0.80
CA PRO A 210 5.46 3.73 -0.28
C PRO A 210 6.63 2.81 0.11
N PHE A 211 6.50 1.53 -0.21
CA PHE A 211 7.49 0.49 0.07
C PHE A 211 8.33 0.06 -1.14
N PHE A 212 8.11 0.58 -2.34
CA PHE A 212 8.79 0.13 -3.56
C PHE A 212 10.32 0.25 -3.45
N SER A 213 10.84 1.36 -2.91
CA SER A 213 12.29 1.46 -2.68
C SER A 213 12.81 0.36 -1.75
N MET A 214 12.03 -0.03 -0.74
CA MET A 214 12.39 -1.11 0.19
C MET A 214 12.23 -2.50 -0.44
N MET A 215 11.28 -2.69 -1.37
CA MET A 215 11.19 -3.88 -2.20
C MET A 215 12.42 -4.03 -3.10
N VAL A 216 12.87 -2.94 -3.72
CA VAL A 216 14.12 -2.90 -4.50
C VAL A 216 15.32 -3.17 -3.61
N GLU A 217 15.38 -2.59 -2.40
CA GLU A 217 16.44 -2.88 -1.42
C GLU A 217 16.48 -4.35 -1.02
N LEU A 218 15.31 -4.99 -0.81
CA LEU A 218 15.21 -6.41 -0.54
C LEU A 218 15.76 -7.23 -1.71
N LEU A 219 15.31 -6.96 -2.94
CA LEU A 219 15.82 -7.63 -4.13
C LEU A 219 17.33 -7.42 -4.30
N ALA A 220 17.86 -6.25 -3.94
CA ALA A 220 19.28 -5.93 -4.01
C ALA A 220 20.19 -6.80 -3.11
N THR A 221 19.60 -7.51 -2.14
CA THR A 221 20.33 -8.52 -1.33
C THR A 221 20.63 -9.79 -2.12
N HIS A 222 19.93 -10.03 -3.24
CA HIS A 222 20.09 -11.17 -4.13
C HIS A 222 20.64 -10.77 -5.50
N ASP A 223 20.18 -9.64 -6.04
CA ASP A 223 20.63 -9.06 -7.31
C ASP A 223 21.27 -7.68 -7.07
N SER A 224 22.60 -7.62 -7.05
CA SER A 224 23.34 -6.39 -6.75
C SER A 224 23.07 -5.23 -7.72
N ASP A 225 22.53 -5.50 -8.91
CA ASP A 225 22.21 -4.45 -9.88
C ASP A 225 20.79 -3.86 -9.68
N ALA A 226 19.96 -4.44 -8.80
CA ALA A 226 18.56 -4.04 -8.64
C ALA A 226 18.37 -2.55 -8.32
N LEU A 227 19.17 -1.98 -7.39
CA LEU A 227 19.09 -0.56 -7.04
C LEU A 227 19.36 0.35 -8.24
N LYS A 228 20.32 -0.03 -9.10
CA LYS A 228 20.64 0.70 -10.33
C LYS A 228 19.55 0.50 -11.39
N LYS A 229 19.08 -0.74 -11.58
CA LYS A 229 18.03 -1.11 -12.54
C LYS A 229 16.74 -0.31 -12.32
N TYR A 230 16.27 -0.25 -11.07
CA TYR A 230 14.98 0.37 -10.73
C TYR A 230 15.08 1.81 -10.22
N ARG A 231 16.27 2.41 -10.23
CA ARG A 231 16.44 3.83 -9.87
C ARG A 231 15.48 4.76 -10.62
N PRO A 232 15.28 4.65 -11.95
CA PRO A 232 14.37 5.54 -12.67
C PRO A 232 12.94 5.50 -12.12
N GLN A 233 12.44 4.31 -11.77
CA GLN A 233 11.10 4.15 -11.22
C GLN A 233 11.01 4.65 -9.77
N MET A 234 12.05 4.44 -8.94
CA MET A 234 12.11 5.06 -7.61
C MET A 234 12.08 6.60 -7.69
N GLU A 235 12.78 7.20 -8.65
CA GLU A 235 12.78 8.66 -8.87
C GLU A 235 11.40 9.15 -9.34
N LYS A 236 10.73 8.39 -10.21
CA LYS A 236 9.38 8.70 -10.71
C LYS A 236 8.32 8.60 -9.62
N GLU A 237 8.40 7.58 -8.76
CA GLU A 237 7.51 7.47 -7.60
C GLU A 237 7.76 8.62 -6.60
N TYR A 238 9.02 8.97 -6.33
CA TYR A 238 9.34 10.16 -5.52
C TYR A 238 8.73 11.43 -6.11
N ALA A 239 8.80 11.60 -7.43
CA ALA A 239 8.16 12.73 -8.11
C ALA A 239 6.63 12.74 -7.93
N TYR A 240 5.95 11.58 -7.92
CA TYR A 240 4.52 11.50 -7.60
C TYR A 240 4.19 11.99 -6.19
N TRP A 241 4.99 11.57 -5.20
CA TRP A 241 4.81 12.01 -3.81
C TRP A 241 5.11 13.49 -3.61
N MET A 242 6.08 14.02 -4.36
CA MET A 242 6.52 15.42 -4.29
C MET A 242 5.81 16.35 -5.28
N ASP A 243 4.83 15.85 -6.04
CA ASP A 243 4.09 16.61 -7.03
C ASP A 243 3.43 17.87 -6.41
N GLY A 244 3.71 19.03 -7.00
CA GLY A 244 3.23 20.33 -6.55
C GLY A 244 4.12 21.08 -5.56
N VAL A 245 5.27 20.53 -5.16
CA VAL A 245 6.18 21.16 -4.17
C VAL A 245 6.73 22.52 -4.61
N ASP A 246 7.08 22.69 -5.89
CA ASP A 246 7.75 23.90 -6.40
C ASP A 246 6.86 25.16 -6.33
N ALA A 247 5.54 24.98 -6.42
CA ALA A 247 4.57 26.07 -6.33
C ALA A 247 4.13 26.37 -4.89
N LEU A 248 4.55 25.56 -3.90
CA LEU A 248 3.99 25.54 -2.56
C LEU A 248 4.62 26.61 -1.65
N GLN A 249 3.78 27.47 -1.08
CA GLN A 249 4.20 28.45 -0.07
C GLN A 249 4.12 27.86 1.35
N PRO A 250 4.87 28.39 2.33
CA PRO A 250 4.75 27.97 3.72
C PRO A 250 3.30 28.05 4.23
N GLY A 251 2.88 27.04 4.99
CA GLY A 251 1.52 26.90 5.50
C GLY A 251 0.51 26.32 4.51
N GLN A 252 0.95 25.88 3.32
CA GLN A 252 0.08 25.31 2.29
C GLN A 252 0.30 23.81 2.12
N ALA A 253 -0.71 23.16 1.56
CA ALA A 253 -0.65 21.78 1.10
C ALA A 253 -1.19 21.68 -0.32
N ASN A 254 -0.56 20.85 -1.15
CA ASN A 254 -1.01 20.52 -2.50
C ASN A 254 -0.85 19.02 -2.70
N LYS A 255 -1.94 18.33 -3.04
CA LYS A 255 -1.99 16.87 -3.15
C LYS A 255 -1.37 16.22 -1.90
N ARG A 256 -0.28 15.46 -2.10
CA ARG A 256 0.45 14.68 -1.11
C ARG A 256 1.58 15.46 -0.43
N VAL A 257 1.79 16.73 -0.78
CA VAL A 257 2.86 17.57 -0.20
C VAL A 257 2.27 18.60 0.75
N VAL A 258 2.96 18.80 1.86
CA VAL A 258 2.68 19.84 2.85
C VAL A 258 3.97 20.62 3.10
N LYS A 259 3.88 21.94 3.02
CA LYS A 259 4.95 22.84 3.45
C LYS A 259 4.49 23.56 4.72
N LEU A 260 5.11 23.23 5.85
CA LEU A 260 4.79 23.84 7.14
C LEU A 260 5.18 25.33 7.16
N ASP A 261 4.73 26.05 8.18
CA ASP A 261 4.94 27.51 8.30
C ASP A 261 6.44 27.88 8.35
N ASP A 262 7.29 27.00 8.89
CA ASP A 262 8.75 27.16 8.97
C ASP A 262 9.48 26.75 7.68
N GLY A 263 8.74 26.31 6.66
CA GLY A 263 9.27 25.86 5.38
C GLY A 263 9.63 24.37 5.34
N ALA A 264 9.48 23.61 6.43
CA ALA A 264 9.68 22.17 6.40
C ALA A 264 8.71 21.50 5.42
N ILE A 265 9.23 20.58 4.60
CA ILE A 265 8.45 19.84 3.60
C ILE A 265 8.22 18.42 4.10
N LEU A 266 6.96 18.04 4.20
CA LEU A 266 6.50 16.72 4.60
C LEU A 266 5.42 16.25 3.62
N ASN A 267 5.02 15.00 3.74
CA ASN A 267 3.96 14.40 2.94
C ASN A 267 2.74 14.04 3.77
N ARG A 268 1.58 14.00 3.11
CA ARG A 268 0.31 13.48 3.63
C ARG A 268 -0.30 12.49 2.65
N TYR A 269 -1.15 11.60 3.14
CA TYR A 269 -1.98 10.78 2.25
C TYR A 269 -3.06 11.64 1.60
N TRP A 270 -3.30 11.39 0.32
CA TRP A 270 -4.25 12.14 -0.51
C TRP A 270 -4.68 11.29 -1.71
N ASP A 271 -5.99 11.07 -1.84
CA ASP A 271 -6.61 10.53 -3.06
C ASP A 271 -7.02 11.68 -3.98
N ASP A 272 -6.88 11.54 -5.30
CA ASP A 272 -7.18 12.57 -6.30
C ASP A 272 -8.70 12.72 -6.61
N ARG A 273 -9.57 11.87 -6.06
CA ARG A 273 -11.04 11.96 -6.12
C ARG A 273 -11.68 12.29 -4.76
N ASP A 274 -12.87 12.91 -4.79
CA ASP A 274 -13.72 13.26 -3.64
C ASP A 274 -15.15 12.73 -3.79
N THR A 275 -15.31 11.59 -4.43
CA THR A 275 -16.58 10.85 -4.56
C THR A 275 -16.58 9.62 -3.66
N PRO A 276 -17.70 8.92 -3.43
CA PRO A 276 -17.67 7.65 -2.71
C PRO A 276 -16.73 6.63 -3.40
N ARG A 277 -16.09 5.76 -2.63
CA ARG A 277 -15.28 4.62 -3.11
C ARG A 277 -16.17 3.61 -3.84
N PRO A 278 -15.89 3.21 -5.10
CA PRO A 278 -16.71 2.21 -5.80
C PRO A 278 -16.86 0.90 -5.03
N GLU A 279 -15.79 0.45 -4.39
CA GLU A 279 -15.69 -0.78 -3.59
C GLU A 279 -16.40 -0.72 -2.23
N SER A 280 -16.80 0.47 -1.76
CA SER A 280 -17.48 0.74 -0.47
C SER A 280 -18.51 1.87 -0.61
N TRP A 281 -19.22 1.91 -1.73
CA TRP A 281 -20.02 3.07 -2.20
C TRP A 281 -21.04 3.60 -1.18
N LEU A 282 -21.89 2.70 -0.68
CA LEU A 282 -22.98 3.03 0.21
C LEU A 282 -22.48 3.28 1.64
N ASP A 283 -21.42 2.60 2.08
CA ASP A 283 -20.79 2.84 3.37
C ASP A 283 -20.21 4.27 3.44
N ASP A 284 -19.54 4.72 2.38
CA ASP A 284 -19.06 6.09 2.24
C ASP A 284 -20.23 7.09 2.22
N VAL A 285 -21.26 6.84 1.40
CA VAL A 285 -22.45 7.71 1.31
C VAL A 285 -23.14 7.83 2.68
N ASN A 286 -23.29 6.73 3.42
CA ASN A 286 -23.90 6.74 4.74
C ASN A 286 -23.03 7.46 5.77
N THR A 287 -21.71 7.29 5.69
CA THR A 287 -20.76 8.00 6.55
C THR A 287 -20.84 9.51 6.34
N ALA A 288 -20.88 9.98 5.09
CA ALA A 288 -21.04 11.39 4.79
C ALA A 288 -22.41 11.92 5.27
N LYS A 289 -23.50 11.17 5.05
CA LYS A 289 -24.84 11.53 5.53
C LYS A 289 -24.92 11.62 7.05
N SER A 290 -24.12 10.84 7.79
CA SER A 290 -24.10 10.86 9.26
C SER A 290 -23.51 12.15 9.85
N ASN A 291 -22.78 12.94 9.06
CA ASN A 291 -22.19 14.20 9.49
C ASN A 291 -22.50 15.35 8.51
N PRO A 292 -23.74 15.88 8.52
CA PRO A 292 -24.16 16.95 7.60
C PRO A 292 -23.46 18.29 7.84
N ASN A 293 -22.69 18.44 8.93
CA ASN A 293 -21.95 19.65 9.25
C ASN A 293 -20.65 19.80 8.44
N ARG A 294 -20.28 18.78 7.65
CA ARG A 294 -19.13 18.81 6.76
C ARG A 294 -19.58 18.56 5.32
N PRO A 295 -18.95 19.21 4.32
CA PRO A 295 -19.18 18.88 2.93
C PRO A 295 -18.90 17.39 2.69
N ALA A 296 -19.84 16.70 2.02
CA ALA A 296 -19.70 15.27 1.74
C ALA A 296 -18.41 14.95 0.98
N THR A 297 -18.01 15.82 0.05
CA THR A 297 -16.76 15.71 -0.72
C THR A 297 -15.50 15.71 0.16
N GLU A 298 -15.47 16.48 1.25
CA GLU A 298 -14.36 16.43 2.20
C GLU A 298 -14.31 15.09 2.94
N ILE A 299 -15.46 14.58 3.38
CA ILE A 299 -15.55 13.27 4.04
C ILE A 299 -15.09 12.17 3.08
N TYR A 300 -15.57 12.18 1.84
CA TYR A 300 -15.16 11.21 0.81
C TYR A 300 -13.66 11.27 0.52
N ARG A 301 -13.08 12.48 0.41
CA ARG A 301 -11.64 12.67 0.24
C ARG A 301 -10.86 12.08 1.42
N ASP A 302 -11.30 12.30 2.64
CA ASP A 302 -10.64 11.81 3.85
C ASP A 302 -10.77 10.29 4.03
N LEU A 303 -11.92 9.70 3.67
CA LEU A 303 -12.13 8.25 3.63
C LEU A 303 -11.18 7.59 2.62
N ARG A 304 -11.16 8.11 1.39
CA ARG A 304 -10.24 7.62 0.34
C ARG A 304 -8.77 7.79 0.73
N SER A 305 -8.42 8.90 1.36
CA SER A 305 -7.06 9.15 1.81
C SER A 305 -6.65 8.27 2.99
N ALA A 306 -7.60 7.79 3.80
CA ALA A 306 -7.32 6.75 4.79
C ALA A 306 -7.15 5.37 4.15
N ALA A 307 -7.87 5.05 3.07
CA ALA A 307 -7.55 3.86 2.27
C ALA A 307 -6.15 3.98 1.62
N ALA A 308 -5.75 5.19 1.20
CA ALA A 308 -4.39 5.46 0.72
C ALA A 308 -3.32 5.35 1.82
N SER A 309 -3.68 5.47 3.10
CA SER A 309 -2.75 5.26 4.20
C SER A 309 -2.57 3.78 4.55
N GLY A 310 -3.41 2.90 4.00
CA GLY A 310 -3.53 1.51 4.41
C GLY A 310 -4.23 1.34 5.77
N TRP A 311 -4.64 2.42 6.45
CA TRP A 311 -5.28 2.38 7.77
C TRP A 311 -6.75 2.82 7.71
N ASP A 312 -7.55 2.14 6.88
CA ASP A 312 -8.99 2.32 6.68
C ASP A 312 -9.80 1.34 7.54
N PHE A 313 -10.35 1.71 8.70
CA PHE A 313 -10.23 3.01 9.36
C PHE A 313 -9.65 2.88 10.77
N SER A 314 -9.29 4.05 11.32
CA SER A 314 -8.64 4.18 12.62
C SER A 314 -9.05 5.49 13.29
N SER A 315 -9.18 5.45 14.61
CA SER A 315 -9.30 6.59 15.51
C SER A 315 -8.16 7.61 15.31
N ARG A 316 -7.00 7.15 14.82
CA ARG A 316 -5.85 7.97 14.41
C ARG A 316 -6.26 9.18 13.56
N TRP A 317 -7.23 8.97 12.66
CA TRP A 317 -7.68 9.97 11.68
C TRP A 317 -8.91 10.77 12.12
N MET A 318 -9.48 10.48 13.29
CA MET A 318 -10.81 10.92 13.70
C MET A 318 -10.72 11.97 14.82
N ASP A 319 -11.65 12.95 14.82
CA ASP A 319 -11.82 13.84 15.97
C ASP A 319 -12.60 13.16 17.10
N ASP A 320 -13.61 12.36 16.74
CA ASP A 320 -14.36 11.51 17.66
C ASP A 320 -14.10 10.05 17.27
N PRO A 321 -13.41 9.25 18.11
CA PRO A 321 -13.02 7.89 17.78
C PRO A 321 -14.22 6.94 17.58
N GLN A 322 -15.43 7.33 17.99
CA GLN A 322 -16.64 6.51 17.81
C GLN A 322 -17.45 6.91 16.57
N LYS A 323 -17.04 7.93 15.81
CA LYS A 323 -17.81 8.47 14.67
C LYS A 323 -16.93 8.66 13.44
N LEU A 324 -17.00 7.71 12.50
CA LEU A 324 -16.21 7.74 11.27
C LEU A 324 -16.42 9.01 10.43
N GLY A 325 -17.61 9.62 10.45
CA GLY A 325 -17.88 10.90 9.79
C GLY A 325 -17.01 12.08 10.26
N THR A 326 -16.26 11.92 11.36
CA THR A 326 -15.28 12.90 11.85
C THR A 326 -13.86 12.68 11.31
N ILE A 327 -13.67 11.70 10.43
CA ILE A 327 -12.38 11.40 9.78
C ILE A 327 -11.83 12.60 9.01
N ARG A 328 -10.56 12.93 9.17
CA ARG A 328 -9.94 14.11 8.55
C ARG A 328 -8.50 13.89 8.13
N THR A 329 -8.25 12.73 7.54
CA THR A 329 -6.93 12.22 7.12
C THR A 329 -6.06 13.25 6.41
N THR A 330 -6.62 14.02 5.49
CA THR A 330 -5.87 15.00 4.69
C THR A 330 -5.42 16.24 5.49
N SER A 331 -5.92 16.42 6.72
CA SER A 331 -5.47 17.44 7.66
C SER A 331 -4.39 16.96 8.63
N ILE A 332 -3.92 15.72 8.46
CA ILE A 332 -2.95 15.06 9.34
C ILE A 332 -1.70 14.71 8.51
N VAL A 333 -0.54 15.08 9.02
CA VAL A 333 0.77 14.71 8.44
C VAL A 333 1.25 13.44 9.13
N PRO A 334 1.25 12.29 8.44
CA PRO A 334 1.49 11.00 9.07
C PRO A 334 2.97 10.75 9.37
N VAL A 335 3.28 10.22 10.55
CA VAL A 335 4.66 9.92 10.93
C VAL A 335 5.25 8.73 10.18
N ASP A 336 4.43 7.73 9.89
CA ASP A 336 4.80 6.55 9.08
C ASP A 336 5.12 6.93 7.63
N LEU A 337 4.25 7.71 6.96
CA LEU A 337 4.51 8.17 5.59
C LEU A 337 5.83 8.92 5.51
N ASN A 338 6.10 9.83 6.43
CA ASN A 338 7.30 10.65 6.37
C ASN A 338 8.57 9.87 6.73
N ALA A 339 8.47 8.85 7.57
CA ALA A 339 9.55 7.89 7.77
C ALA A 339 9.83 7.07 6.49
N LEU A 340 8.80 6.60 5.79
CA LEU A 340 8.96 5.89 4.51
C LEU A 340 9.54 6.79 3.42
N MET A 341 9.11 8.06 3.34
CA MET A 341 9.71 9.04 2.42
C MET A 341 11.19 9.29 2.73
N PHE A 342 11.57 9.34 4.01
CA PHE A 342 12.98 9.42 4.41
C PHE A 342 13.76 8.20 3.92
N LYS A 343 13.21 6.99 4.11
CA LYS A 343 13.83 5.75 3.63
C LYS A 343 13.99 5.75 2.10
N MET A 344 12.99 6.21 1.37
CA MET A 344 13.04 6.37 -0.09
C MET A 344 14.17 7.33 -0.50
N GLU A 345 14.31 8.49 0.15
CA GLU A 345 15.39 9.43 -0.14
C GLU A 345 16.78 8.84 0.15
N LYS A 346 16.94 8.11 1.26
CA LYS A 346 18.18 7.40 1.58
C LYS A 346 18.53 6.35 0.53
N LEU A 347 17.54 5.63 0.01
CA LEU A 347 17.73 4.61 -1.02
C LEU A 347 17.99 5.21 -2.40
N LEU A 348 17.37 6.34 -2.73
CA LEU A 348 17.69 7.11 -3.93
C LEU A 348 19.12 7.65 -3.88
N ALA A 349 19.57 8.14 -2.72
CA ALA A 349 20.96 8.55 -2.53
C ALA A 349 21.94 7.39 -2.77
N ARG A 350 21.65 6.22 -2.18
CA ARG A 350 22.44 4.99 -2.36
C ARG A 350 22.45 4.52 -3.82
N ALA A 351 21.29 4.40 -4.46
CA ALA A 351 21.18 3.99 -5.86
C ALA A 351 21.90 4.97 -6.81
N SER A 352 21.86 6.27 -6.51
CA SER A 352 22.60 7.29 -7.25
C SER A 352 24.11 7.11 -7.12
N GLN A 353 24.60 6.84 -5.89
CA GLN A 353 26.01 6.57 -5.64
C GLN A 353 26.50 5.30 -6.36
N GLU A 354 25.73 4.22 -6.31
CA GLU A 354 26.03 2.96 -7.02
C GLU A 354 26.00 3.13 -8.55
N SER A 355 25.24 4.10 -9.05
CA SER A 355 25.20 4.48 -10.47
C SER A 355 26.33 5.43 -10.90
N GLY A 356 27.17 5.90 -9.97
CA GLY A 356 28.23 6.89 -10.23
C GLY A 356 27.73 8.34 -10.36
N ASP A 357 26.49 8.64 -9.96
CA ASP A 357 25.88 9.98 -9.98
C ASP A 357 26.00 10.66 -8.61
N ALA A 358 27.18 11.20 -8.33
CA ALA A 358 27.48 11.87 -7.05
C ALA A 358 26.61 13.12 -6.80
N ALA A 359 26.14 13.80 -7.85
CA ALA A 359 25.31 14.98 -7.73
C ALA A 359 23.92 14.62 -7.21
N SER A 360 23.28 13.61 -7.81
CA SER A 360 21.98 13.11 -7.32
C SER A 360 22.11 12.45 -5.95
N ALA A 361 23.20 11.73 -5.68
CA ALA A 361 23.46 11.17 -4.36
C ALA A 361 23.48 12.26 -3.28
N SER A 362 24.23 13.34 -3.51
CA SER A 362 24.31 14.48 -2.59
C SER A 362 22.97 15.21 -2.43
N LYS A 363 22.22 15.37 -3.52
CA LYS A 363 20.87 15.96 -3.50
C LYS A 363 19.93 15.17 -2.59
N TYR A 364 19.83 13.84 -2.79
CA TYR A 364 18.91 13.01 -2.01
C TYR A 364 19.34 12.87 -0.55
N GLU A 365 20.64 12.88 -0.26
CA GLU A 365 21.13 12.90 1.13
C GLU A 365 20.73 14.20 1.86
N ALA A 366 20.82 15.35 1.18
CA ALA A 366 20.37 16.63 1.72
C ALA A 366 18.86 16.65 1.97
N LEU A 367 18.07 16.07 1.06
CA LEU A 367 16.62 15.91 1.23
C LEU A 367 16.28 15.00 2.42
N ALA A 368 16.93 13.83 2.52
CA ALA A 368 16.77 12.92 3.65
C ALA A 368 17.13 13.59 4.99
N THR A 369 18.23 14.36 5.03
CA THR A 369 18.64 15.11 6.22
C THR A 369 17.59 16.16 6.62
N ALA A 370 17.06 16.90 5.65
CA ALA A 370 16.00 17.88 5.89
C ALA A 370 14.73 17.21 6.43
N ARG A 371 14.37 16.05 5.88
CA ARG A 371 13.19 15.29 6.32
C ARG A 371 13.36 14.70 7.70
N GLN A 372 14.53 14.13 8.02
CA GLN A 372 14.84 13.65 9.35
C GLN A 372 14.68 14.77 10.38
N LYS A 373 15.22 15.96 10.10
CA LYS A 373 15.04 17.14 10.95
C LYS A 373 13.55 17.51 11.10
N ALA A 374 12.77 17.45 10.02
CA ALA A 374 11.34 17.73 10.07
C ALA A 374 10.55 16.69 10.90
N ILE A 375 10.88 15.41 10.79
CA ILE A 375 10.32 14.35 11.65
C ILE A 375 10.64 14.64 13.12
N GLU A 376 11.89 14.96 13.43
CA GLU A 376 12.31 15.21 14.81
C GLU A 376 11.72 16.49 15.41
N SER A 377 11.35 17.49 14.60
CA SER A 377 10.79 18.76 15.09
C SER A 377 9.27 18.79 15.10
N HIS A 378 8.61 18.11 14.16
CA HIS A 378 7.16 18.23 13.94
C HIS A 378 6.38 16.94 14.16
N LEU A 379 7.05 15.79 14.30
CA LEU A 379 6.39 14.49 14.48
C LEU A 379 6.79 13.83 15.80
N TRP A 380 7.42 14.57 16.71
CA TRP A 380 7.75 14.13 18.07
C TRP A 380 6.93 14.87 19.10
N ASN A 381 6.20 14.12 19.93
CA ASN A 381 5.46 14.69 21.04
C ASN A 381 6.34 14.66 22.30
N ASP A 382 6.97 15.79 22.62
CA ASP A 382 7.91 15.86 23.76
C ASP A 382 7.23 15.67 25.12
N LYS A 383 5.97 16.08 25.23
CA LYS A 383 5.18 15.94 26.44
C LYS A 383 4.88 14.48 26.75
N GLU A 384 4.44 13.73 25.74
CA GLU A 384 4.02 12.34 25.91
C GLU A 384 5.20 11.35 25.73
N GLY A 385 6.28 11.77 25.07
CA GLY A 385 7.50 10.98 24.91
C GLY A 385 7.44 9.93 23.80
N TRP A 386 6.69 10.20 22.72
CA TRP A 386 6.64 9.33 21.54
C TRP A 386 6.48 10.12 20.24
N TYR A 387 6.81 9.48 19.12
CA TYR A 387 6.45 9.98 17.80
C TYR A 387 4.93 9.94 17.60
N ALA A 388 4.39 10.94 16.91
CA ALA A 388 2.99 11.05 16.58
C ALA A 388 2.79 11.92 15.33
N ASP A 389 1.61 11.83 14.73
CA ASP A 389 1.27 12.62 13.56
C ASP A 389 1.14 14.12 13.89
N TYR A 390 1.36 14.99 12.90
CA TYR A 390 1.15 16.43 13.06
C TYR A 390 -0.23 16.86 12.54
N ASP A 391 -0.90 17.73 13.28
CA ASP A 391 -2.24 18.21 12.97
C ASP A 391 -2.16 19.60 12.30
N LEU A 392 -2.54 19.68 11.03
CA LEU A 392 -2.47 20.92 10.24
C LEU A 392 -3.52 21.96 10.65
N LYS A 393 -4.62 21.54 11.30
CA LYS A 393 -5.64 22.48 11.77
C LYS A 393 -5.21 23.15 13.07
N SER A 394 -4.73 22.35 14.03
CA SER A 394 -4.30 22.88 15.34
C SER A 394 -2.84 23.35 15.37
N LYS A 395 -2.08 23.03 14.31
CA LYS A 395 -0.64 23.30 14.18
C LYS A 395 0.19 22.71 15.32
N LYS A 396 -0.16 21.49 15.73
CA LYS A 396 0.44 20.78 16.87
C LYS A 396 0.67 19.32 16.55
N VAL A 397 1.68 18.73 17.18
CA VAL A 397 1.83 17.27 17.24
C VAL A 397 0.61 16.69 17.98
N ARG A 398 0.01 15.64 17.43
CA ARG A 398 -1.11 14.92 18.05
C ARG A 398 -0.61 14.16 19.29
N ASN A 399 -1.52 13.90 20.23
CA ASN A 399 -1.18 13.19 21.47
C ASN A 399 -1.28 11.67 21.34
N GLN A 400 -2.09 11.16 20.43
CA GLN A 400 -2.41 9.74 20.38
C GLN A 400 -1.20 8.88 20.02
N LEU A 401 -0.87 7.92 20.87
CA LEU A 401 0.07 6.85 20.55
C LEU A 401 -0.59 5.80 19.65
N THR A 402 0.05 5.53 18.52
CA THR A 402 -0.27 4.43 17.62
C THR A 402 1.00 3.66 17.28
N ALA A 403 0.87 2.45 16.73
CA ALA A 403 2.01 1.67 16.26
C ALA A 403 2.81 2.37 15.13
N ALA A 404 2.24 3.39 14.48
CA ALA A 404 2.97 4.22 13.51
C ALA A 404 4.18 4.94 14.13
N ALA A 405 4.17 5.16 15.45
CA ALA A 405 5.29 5.74 16.19
C ALA A 405 6.60 4.93 16.09
N LEU A 406 6.54 3.67 15.63
CA LEU A 406 7.70 2.80 15.46
C LEU A 406 8.37 2.95 14.07
N PHE A 407 7.71 3.57 13.10
CA PHE A 407 8.28 3.74 11.76
C PHE A 407 9.59 4.54 11.74
N PRO A 408 9.75 5.64 12.51
CA PRO A 408 11.04 6.35 12.59
C PRO A 408 12.20 5.47 13.09
N LEU A 409 11.94 4.50 13.96
CA LEU A 409 12.94 3.52 14.40
C LEU A 409 13.21 2.49 13.28
N TYR A 410 12.15 2.01 12.63
CA TYR A 410 12.25 1.04 11.55
C TYR A 410 13.14 1.53 10.39
N VAL A 411 13.03 2.81 10.03
CA VAL A 411 13.84 3.41 8.96
C VAL A 411 15.16 4.01 9.43
N LYS A 412 15.48 3.93 10.72
CA LYS A 412 16.68 4.52 11.35
C LYS A 412 16.74 6.06 11.25
N ALA A 413 15.60 6.74 11.30
CA ALA A 413 15.50 8.19 11.35
C ALA A 413 15.58 8.76 12.77
N ALA A 414 15.18 7.98 13.78
CA ALA A 414 15.09 8.45 15.16
C ALA A 414 16.45 8.68 15.83
N ALA A 415 16.53 9.68 16.70
CA ALA A 415 17.57 9.78 17.71
C ALA A 415 17.47 8.62 18.72
N GLN A 416 18.62 8.20 19.28
CA GLN A 416 18.69 7.05 20.21
C GLN A 416 17.85 7.26 21.47
N ASP A 417 17.89 8.45 22.08
CA ASP A 417 17.11 8.75 23.30
C ASP A 417 15.60 8.69 23.05
N ARG A 418 15.15 9.06 21.84
CA ARG A 418 13.75 8.95 21.42
C ARG A 418 13.38 7.50 21.13
N ALA A 419 14.28 6.72 20.54
CA ALA A 419 14.07 5.29 20.34
C ALA A 419 13.88 4.56 21.69
N ASP A 420 14.66 4.91 22.71
CA ASP A 420 14.54 4.34 24.05
C ASP A 420 13.18 4.68 24.69
N LYS A 421 12.73 5.95 24.57
CA LYS A 421 11.39 6.36 25.04
C LYS A 421 10.27 5.63 24.31
N VAL A 422 10.39 5.47 23.00
CA VAL A 422 9.41 4.78 22.16
C VAL A 422 9.37 3.28 22.49
N ALA A 423 10.50 2.66 22.81
CA ALA A 423 10.54 1.29 23.30
C ALA A 423 9.81 1.13 24.64
N ALA A 424 10.03 2.05 25.59
CA ALA A 424 9.33 2.07 26.86
C ALA A 424 7.81 2.28 26.68
N ALA A 425 7.40 3.18 25.78
CA ALA A 425 6.00 3.41 25.45
C ALA A 425 5.35 2.16 24.79
N THR A 426 6.10 1.48 23.93
CA THR A 426 5.65 0.22 23.28
C THR A 426 5.39 -0.85 24.32
N SER A 427 6.34 -1.11 25.22
CA SER A 427 6.18 -2.09 26.30
C SER A 427 5.02 -1.75 27.22
N SER A 428 4.82 -0.47 27.53
CA SER A 428 3.85 -0.04 28.54
C SER A 428 2.42 0.06 28.01
N HIS A 429 2.24 0.43 26.73
CA HIS A 429 0.94 0.80 26.18
C HIS A 429 0.46 -0.11 25.05
N LEU A 430 1.36 -0.48 24.14
CA LEU A 430 1.00 -1.20 22.91
C LEU A 430 1.18 -2.71 23.01
N LEU A 431 2.20 -3.20 23.72
CA LEU A 431 2.47 -4.62 23.87
C LEU A 431 1.37 -5.30 24.72
N LYS A 432 0.71 -6.29 24.14
CA LYS A 432 -0.36 -7.11 24.73
C LYS A 432 0.04 -8.59 24.71
N PRO A 433 -0.75 -9.53 25.27
CA PRO A 433 -0.41 -10.95 25.28
C PRO A 433 -0.19 -11.58 23.90
N GLY A 434 -0.86 -11.09 22.85
CA GLY A 434 -0.79 -11.64 21.50
C GLY A 434 -0.04 -10.82 20.46
N GLY A 435 0.77 -9.84 20.86
CA GLY A 435 1.50 -8.91 19.98
C GLY A 435 1.32 -7.45 20.38
N ILE A 436 1.65 -6.51 19.50
CA ILE A 436 1.34 -5.09 19.72
C ILE A 436 -0.03 -4.72 19.16
N ALA A 437 -0.80 -3.96 19.93
CA ALA A 437 -2.04 -3.36 19.47
C ALA A 437 -1.74 -2.19 18.52
N THR A 438 -2.64 -1.98 17.56
CA THR A 438 -2.51 -0.92 16.54
C THR A 438 -2.56 0.48 17.16
N THR A 439 -3.46 0.66 18.14
CA THR A 439 -3.60 1.87 18.94
C THR A 439 -3.94 1.50 20.37
N THR A 440 -4.11 2.50 21.24
CA THR A 440 -4.63 2.32 22.61
C THR A 440 -6.15 2.53 22.71
N VAL A 441 -6.84 2.74 21.58
CA VAL A 441 -8.25 3.12 21.51
C VAL A 441 -9.06 1.99 20.88
N ASN A 442 -10.18 1.61 21.50
CA ASN A 442 -11.14 0.70 20.90
C ASN A 442 -12.30 1.51 20.28
N SER A 443 -12.28 1.64 18.96
CA SER A 443 -13.23 2.45 18.18
C SER A 443 -14.29 1.60 17.46
N GLY A 444 -14.13 0.27 17.44
CA GLY A 444 -14.83 -0.62 16.52
C GLY A 444 -14.32 -0.60 15.08
N GLN A 445 -13.35 0.27 14.75
CA GLN A 445 -12.65 0.25 13.47
C GLN A 445 -11.51 -0.78 13.49
N GLN A 446 -11.08 -1.25 12.32
CA GLN A 446 -10.14 -2.36 12.23
C GLN A 446 -8.68 -1.99 12.52
N TRP A 447 -8.26 -0.74 12.29
CA TRP A 447 -6.91 -0.26 12.60
C TRP A 447 -6.86 0.41 13.98
N ASP A 448 -7.35 -0.30 14.99
CA ASP A 448 -7.44 0.13 16.38
C ASP A 448 -7.37 -1.06 17.34
N ALA A 449 -7.27 -0.81 18.65
CA ALA A 449 -7.39 -1.88 19.63
C ALA A 449 -8.76 -2.59 19.51
N PRO A 450 -8.82 -3.93 19.70
CA PRO A 450 -7.73 -4.80 20.16
C PRO A 450 -6.90 -5.42 19.03
N ASN A 451 -7.04 -4.97 17.79
CA ASN A 451 -6.37 -5.61 16.66
C ASN A 451 -4.86 -5.31 16.63
N GLY A 452 -4.09 -6.32 16.25
CA GLY A 452 -2.71 -6.22 15.80
C GLY A 452 -2.56 -6.79 14.38
N TRP A 453 -1.75 -6.10 13.58
CA TRP A 453 -1.54 -6.40 12.17
C TRP A 453 -0.09 -6.78 11.93
N ALA A 454 0.14 -7.89 11.22
CA ALA A 454 1.45 -8.41 10.85
C ALA A 454 2.48 -7.33 10.42
N PRO A 455 2.17 -6.40 9.49
CA PRO A 455 3.13 -5.36 9.08
C PRO A 455 3.63 -4.51 10.25
N LEU A 456 2.74 -4.16 11.18
CA LEU A 456 3.08 -3.33 12.34
C LEU A 456 3.95 -4.09 13.34
N GLN A 457 3.75 -5.41 13.46
CA GLN A 457 4.60 -6.25 14.31
C GLN A 457 6.03 -6.32 13.76
N TRP A 458 6.17 -6.45 12.43
CA TRP A 458 7.46 -6.47 11.77
C TRP A 458 8.19 -5.13 11.88
N VAL A 459 7.50 -4.03 11.57
CA VAL A 459 8.02 -2.66 11.72
C VAL A 459 8.48 -2.42 13.16
N ALA A 460 7.69 -2.88 14.14
CA ALA A 460 8.04 -2.78 15.55
C ALA A 460 9.30 -3.56 15.91
N ALA A 461 9.33 -4.86 15.57
CA ALA A 461 10.44 -5.73 15.92
C ALA A 461 11.74 -5.28 15.25
N GLU A 462 11.72 -4.95 13.96
CA GLU A 462 12.91 -4.45 13.26
C GLU A 462 13.33 -3.07 13.74
N GLY A 463 12.37 -2.16 13.96
CA GLY A 463 12.66 -0.83 14.50
C GLY A 463 13.30 -0.87 15.88
N LEU A 464 12.77 -1.69 16.79
CA LEU A 464 13.36 -1.88 18.12
C LEU A 464 14.75 -2.52 18.02
N GLN A 465 14.94 -3.52 17.15
CA GLN A 465 16.24 -4.15 16.94
C GLN A 465 17.30 -3.18 16.42
N ASN A 466 16.93 -2.28 15.51
CA ASN A 466 17.82 -1.28 14.94
C ASN A 466 18.47 -0.36 16.00
N TYR A 467 17.88 -0.28 17.19
CA TYR A 467 18.30 0.58 18.30
C TYR A 467 18.68 -0.20 19.56
N GLY A 468 18.95 -1.52 19.44
CA GLY A 468 19.41 -2.36 20.54
C GLY A 468 18.34 -2.72 21.58
N GLN A 469 17.06 -2.52 21.28
CA GLN A 469 15.93 -2.82 22.17
C GLN A 469 15.50 -4.30 22.05
N GLU A 470 16.47 -5.21 22.19
CA GLU A 470 16.34 -6.64 21.83
C GLU A 470 15.24 -7.35 22.61
N LYS A 471 15.13 -7.08 23.93
CA LYS A 471 14.11 -7.69 24.77
C LYS A 471 12.70 -7.35 24.30
N VAL A 472 12.40 -6.06 24.11
CA VAL A 472 11.08 -5.62 23.67
C VAL A 472 10.80 -6.14 22.27
N SER A 473 11.80 -6.08 21.39
CA SER A 473 11.68 -6.65 20.05
C SER A 473 11.33 -8.14 20.06
N MET A 474 11.98 -8.93 20.91
CA MET A 474 11.73 -10.37 21.01
C MET A 474 10.35 -10.64 21.64
N ASP A 475 9.91 -9.83 22.61
CA ASP A 475 8.56 -9.95 23.17
C ASP A 475 7.47 -9.67 22.12
N VAL A 476 7.66 -8.67 21.24
CA VAL A 476 6.75 -8.42 20.11
C VAL A 476 6.68 -9.64 19.20
N THR A 477 7.84 -10.13 18.75
CA THR A 477 7.98 -11.30 17.87
C THR A 477 7.32 -12.53 18.47
N TRP A 478 7.69 -12.88 19.71
CA TRP A 478 7.23 -14.09 20.38
C TRP A 478 5.72 -14.09 20.61
N ARG A 479 5.18 -12.99 21.14
CA ARG A 479 3.76 -12.90 21.45
C ARG A 479 2.88 -12.93 20.20
N PHE A 480 3.32 -12.29 19.12
CA PHE A 480 2.60 -12.35 17.86
C PHE A 480 2.64 -13.75 17.25
N LEU A 481 3.81 -14.40 17.20
CA LEU A 481 3.94 -15.78 16.74
C LEU A 481 3.05 -16.75 17.52
N LYS A 482 3.02 -16.63 18.86
CA LYS A 482 2.10 -17.45 19.68
C LYS A 482 0.64 -17.24 19.31
N ASN A 483 0.25 -16.01 18.98
CA ASN A 483 -1.11 -15.71 18.53
C ASN A 483 -1.43 -16.36 17.17
N VAL A 484 -0.50 -16.23 16.21
CA VAL A 484 -0.61 -16.86 14.89
C VAL A 484 -0.70 -18.38 15.03
N GLN A 485 0.21 -19.01 15.77
CA GLN A 485 0.23 -20.47 15.97
C GLN A 485 -1.04 -20.96 16.64
N HIS A 486 -1.49 -20.35 17.74
CA HIS A 486 -2.74 -20.76 18.39
C HIS A 486 -3.96 -20.62 17.47
N THR A 487 -3.97 -19.60 16.60
CA THR A 487 -5.05 -19.40 15.64
C THR A 487 -5.00 -20.49 14.57
N TYR A 488 -3.81 -20.78 14.04
CA TYR A 488 -3.59 -21.86 13.09
C TYR A 488 -3.94 -23.24 13.68
N ASP A 489 -3.57 -23.50 14.93
CA ASP A 489 -3.87 -24.75 15.62
C ASP A 489 -5.38 -25.00 15.69
N ARG A 490 -6.18 -23.95 15.90
CA ARG A 490 -7.64 -24.04 16.02
C ARG A 490 -8.36 -23.98 14.67
N GLU A 491 -7.98 -23.05 13.81
CA GLU A 491 -8.72 -22.68 12.59
C GLU A 491 -8.10 -23.22 11.31
N LYS A 492 -6.86 -23.74 11.38
CA LYS A 492 -6.10 -24.27 10.24
C LYS A 492 -5.93 -23.27 9.10
N LYS A 493 -5.73 -22.00 9.46
CA LYS A 493 -5.52 -20.87 8.54
C LYS A 493 -4.81 -19.71 9.23
N LEU A 494 -4.17 -18.85 8.43
CA LEU A 494 -3.78 -17.52 8.84
C LEU A 494 -4.80 -16.50 8.36
N VAL A 495 -4.86 -15.37 9.07
CA VAL A 495 -5.87 -14.34 8.87
C VAL A 495 -5.23 -12.97 8.72
N GLU A 496 -6.00 -12.03 8.18
CA GLU A 496 -5.60 -10.65 7.92
C GLU A 496 -5.07 -9.91 9.15
N LYS A 497 -5.73 -10.07 10.30
CA LYS A 497 -5.41 -9.40 11.58
C LYS A 497 -5.79 -10.26 12.77
N TYR A 498 -5.19 -9.98 13.93
CA TYR A 498 -5.36 -10.78 15.15
C TYR A 498 -5.83 -9.91 16.32
N ASP A 499 -6.70 -10.43 17.18
CA ASP A 499 -6.96 -9.81 18.48
C ASP A 499 -5.74 -10.08 19.38
N VAL A 500 -5.02 -9.02 19.76
CA VAL A 500 -3.79 -9.15 20.55
C VAL A 500 -4.02 -9.09 22.06
N SER A 501 -5.26 -8.83 22.51
CA SER A 501 -5.60 -8.88 23.94
C SER A 501 -5.44 -10.29 24.51
N THR A 502 -5.57 -11.30 23.66
CA THR A 502 -5.35 -12.72 23.96
C THR A 502 -4.56 -13.39 22.82
N THR A 503 -4.65 -14.71 22.69
CA THR A 503 -4.07 -15.46 21.58
C THR A 503 -5.08 -16.45 21.01
N GLY A 504 -4.95 -16.79 19.74
CA GLY A 504 -5.75 -17.82 19.08
C GLY A 504 -7.01 -17.32 18.42
N THR A 505 -7.21 -16.00 18.31
CA THR A 505 -8.39 -15.40 17.69
C THR A 505 -7.99 -14.35 16.67
N GLY A 506 -8.57 -14.44 15.48
CA GLY A 506 -8.53 -13.35 14.51
C GLY A 506 -9.21 -12.09 15.04
N GLY A 507 -8.79 -10.94 14.51
CA GLY A 507 -9.37 -9.64 14.82
C GLY A 507 -10.71 -9.40 14.11
N GLY A 508 -11.27 -8.21 14.30
CA GLY A 508 -12.54 -7.80 13.69
C GLY A 508 -12.65 -6.30 13.43
N GLY A 509 -13.88 -5.80 13.36
CA GLY A 509 -14.15 -4.37 13.14
C GLY A 509 -14.00 -3.91 11.68
N GLY A 510 -14.34 -2.66 11.43
CA GLY A 510 -14.36 -2.09 10.08
C GLY A 510 -15.60 -2.46 9.26
N GLU A 511 -15.48 -2.38 7.93
CA GLU A 511 -16.59 -2.47 6.98
C GLU A 511 -16.78 -3.86 6.34
N TYR A 512 -15.86 -4.81 6.57
CA TYR A 512 -15.94 -6.16 6.01
C TYR A 512 -15.48 -7.25 7.00
N PRO A 513 -15.91 -8.52 6.83
CA PRO A 513 -15.49 -9.63 7.67
C PRO A 513 -13.99 -9.91 7.61
N LEU A 514 -13.43 -10.58 8.63
CA LEU A 514 -12.04 -11.03 8.62
C LEU A 514 -11.73 -11.87 7.37
N GLN A 515 -10.58 -11.61 6.73
CA GLN A 515 -10.13 -12.34 5.54
C GLN A 515 -9.12 -13.43 5.85
N ASP A 516 -9.18 -14.50 5.05
CA ASP A 516 -8.33 -15.69 5.15
C ASP A 516 -7.21 -15.64 4.11
N GLY A 517 -6.03 -16.14 4.47
CA GLY A 517 -4.86 -16.18 3.58
C GLY A 517 -3.57 -16.22 4.40
N PHE A 518 -2.98 -15.12 4.84
CA PHE A 518 -3.08 -13.76 4.29
C PHE A 518 -1.66 -13.29 4.00
N GLY A 519 -1.39 -12.76 2.80
CA GLY A 519 -0.03 -12.51 2.27
C GLY A 519 0.99 -11.95 3.27
N TRP A 520 0.69 -10.84 3.93
CA TRP A 520 1.61 -10.25 4.92
C TRP A 520 1.77 -11.08 6.20
N SER A 521 0.77 -11.87 6.58
CA SER A 521 0.72 -12.60 7.87
C SER A 521 1.60 -13.80 7.69
N ASN A 522 1.47 -14.45 6.53
CA ASN A 522 2.32 -15.51 6.05
C ASN A 522 3.78 -15.02 6.00
N GLY A 523 4.04 -13.91 5.32
CA GLY A 523 5.42 -13.45 5.14
C GLY A 523 6.10 -12.98 6.42
N VAL A 524 5.41 -12.21 7.26
CA VAL A 524 5.94 -11.79 8.58
C VAL A 524 6.11 -12.98 9.51
N THR A 525 5.22 -13.97 9.47
CA THR A 525 5.34 -15.19 10.29
C THR A 525 6.62 -15.94 9.97
N LEU A 526 6.96 -16.14 8.69
CA LEU A 526 8.22 -16.78 8.29
C LEU A 526 9.43 -16.01 8.84
N LYS A 527 9.48 -14.69 8.60
CA LYS A 527 10.56 -13.83 9.14
C LYS A 527 10.71 -13.93 10.65
N MET A 528 9.60 -13.98 11.36
CA MET A 528 9.60 -14.07 12.83
C MET A 528 10.00 -15.47 13.31
N LEU A 529 9.58 -16.55 12.63
CA LEU A 529 10.01 -17.91 12.95
C LEU A 529 11.54 -18.05 12.85
N ASP A 530 12.15 -17.49 11.81
CA ASP A 530 13.61 -17.53 11.63
C ASP A 530 14.37 -16.64 12.62
N ARG A 531 13.66 -15.75 13.31
CA ARG A 531 14.21 -14.92 14.39
C ARG A 531 14.20 -15.62 15.74
N VAL A 532 13.25 -16.53 15.97
CA VAL A 532 13.15 -17.29 17.22
C VAL A 532 13.88 -18.63 17.16
N CYS A 533 14.24 -19.11 15.97
CA CYS A 533 14.90 -20.39 15.77
C CYS A 533 16.30 -20.19 15.16
N PRO A 534 17.31 -20.99 15.55
CA PRO A 534 18.64 -20.91 14.94
C PRO A 534 18.56 -21.15 13.44
N LYS A 535 19.25 -20.35 12.61
CA LYS A 535 19.26 -20.54 11.15
C LYS A 535 19.69 -21.94 10.69
N ALA A 536 20.58 -22.59 11.44
CA ALA A 536 21.03 -23.96 11.15
C ALA A 536 19.94 -25.03 11.40
N LYS A 537 18.88 -24.67 12.13
CA LYS A 537 17.75 -25.52 12.46
C LYS A 537 16.46 -24.66 12.51
N PRO A 538 15.93 -24.27 11.34
CA PRO A 538 14.68 -23.54 11.27
C PRO A 538 13.57 -24.37 11.91
N CYS A 539 12.58 -23.69 12.49
CA CYS A 539 11.41 -24.34 13.05
C CYS A 539 10.22 -24.26 12.09
N ASP A 540 9.49 -25.36 12.02
CA ASP A 540 8.28 -25.51 11.20
C ASP A 540 7.03 -25.01 11.94
N SER A 541 7.13 -24.83 13.25
CA SER A 541 6.09 -24.30 14.13
C SER A 541 6.71 -23.52 15.27
N VAL A 542 5.92 -22.65 15.91
CA VAL A 542 6.41 -21.82 17.01
C VAL A 542 6.85 -22.71 18.18
N PRO A 543 8.08 -22.57 18.70
CA PRO A 543 8.56 -23.40 19.81
C PRO A 543 7.69 -23.26 21.07
N GLU A 544 7.73 -24.24 21.96
CA GLU A 544 6.97 -24.19 23.22
C GLU A 544 7.46 -23.10 24.16
N ASN A 545 8.78 -22.89 24.22
CA ASN A 545 9.43 -21.93 25.11
C ASN A 545 10.09 -20.82 24.31
N GLN A 546 9.98 -19.59 24.82
CA GLN A 546 10.67 -18.43 24.26
C GLN A 546 12.18 -18.68 24.34
N PRO A 547 12.94 -18.45 23.26
CA PRO A 547 14.40 -18.47 23.33
C PRO A 547 14.84 -17.49 24.41
N ALA A 548 15.85 -17.85 25.21
CA ALA A 548 16.50 -16.86 26.07
C ALA A 548 16.94 -15.70 25.16
N ALA A 549 16.53 -14.47 25.47
CA ALA A 549 17.17 -13.30 24.87
C ALA A 549 18.67 -13.49 25.10
N ASN A 550 19.50 -13.35 24.06
CA ASN A 550 20.93 -13.61 24.16
C ASN A 550 21.57 -12.67 25.20
N ASP A 551 21.59 -13.08 26.46
CA ASP A 551 22.37 -12.45 27.53
C ASP A 551 23.87 -12.82 27.41
N GLU A 552 24.27 -13.50 26.33
CA GLU A 552 25.68 -13.63 25.97
C GLU A 552 26.14 -12.34 25.28
N ALA A 553 26.53 -11.37 26.12
CA ALA A 553 27.43 -10.31 25.71
C ALA A 553 28.57 -10.92 24.90
N ALA A 554 28.72 -10.46 23.65
CA ALA A 554 29.85 -10.83 22.80
C ALA A 554 31.15 -10.67 23.62
N PRO A 555 32.06 -11.67 23.63
CA PRO A 555 33.29 -11.55 24.38
C PRO A 555 34.05 -10.34 23.84
N VAL A 556 34.23 -9.36 24.72
CA VAL A 556 35.15 -8.23 24.52
C VAL A 556 36.47 -8.85 24.06
N LYS A 557 36.83 -8.63 22.79
CA LYS A 557 38.17 -8.95 22.31
C LYS A 557 39.15 -8.19 23.20
N ALA A 558 39.82 -8.92 24.09
CA ALA A 558 40.97 -8.42 24.81
C ALA A 558 41.98 -7.95 23.77
N ALA A 559 42.30 -6.65 23.81
CA ALA A 559 43.44 -6.10 23.10
C ALA A 559 44.70 -6.83 23.59
N ALA A 560 45.34 -7.57 22.71
CA ALA A 560 46.65 -8.13 22.96
C ALA A 560 47.71 -7.06 22.63
N GLN A 561 48.41 -6.65 23.70
CA GLN A 561 49.73 -5.98 23.80
C GLN A 561 50.00 -4.72 22.97
#